data_AF-A0A1Y6KYY5-F1
#
_entry.id   AF-A0A1Y6KYY5-F1
#
_cell.length_a   1.000
_cell.length_b   1.000
_cell.length_c   1.000
_cell.angle_alpha   90.00
_cell.angle_beta   90.00
_cell.angle_gamma   90.00
#
_symmetry.space_group_name_H-M   'P 1'
#
loop_
_entity.id
_entity.type
_entity.pdbx_description
1 polymer ?
#
loop_
_entity_poly.entity_id
_entity_poly.type
_entity_poly.pdbx_seq_one_letter_code
_entity_poly.pdbx_strand_id
1 'polypeptide(L)'
;MNKIEGSIVNDRYLESIAIALYNEAKVEKDGYRFKKLVPAMTFYCFAMESKLNTFGKKVFTKNVEFKKFGNATIQGKFDWLLSRLGVDAEELVEPHRETIVDMVSFRNSVVHSKNIDFEEERKLIGLEQFGDKFVHPPKHEKDFMVQRSLESCESYKKALEFLDTVWFVQSPKFFGSVDFSRGRGFSSAKVVDRN
;
A
#
# COMPACT_ATOMS: atom_id res chain seq x y z
N MET A 1 0.26 -15.34 -38.57
CA MET A 1 0.80 -14.37 -37.61
C MET A 1 0.44 -14.89 -36.24
N ASN A 2 1.42 -15.13 -35.36
CA ASN A 2 1.15 -15.78 -34.08
C ASN A 2 0.40 -14.84 -33.13
N LYS A 3 -0.67 -15.32 -32.50
CA LYS A 3 -1.37 -14.59 -31.44
C LYS A 3 -0.64 -14.81 -30.11
N ILE A 4 -0.16 -13.75 -29.47
CA ILE A 4 0.49 -13.81 -28.16
C ILE A 4 -0.45 -13.20 -27.11
N GLU A 5 -0.71 -13.93 -26.02
CA GLU A 5 -1.46 -13.43 -24.87
C GLU A 5 -0.57 -13.40 -23.64
N GLY A 6 -0.62 -12.31 -22.88
CA GLY A 6 0.23 -12.14 -21.71
C GLY A 6 -0.28 -11.12 -20.70
N SER A 7 0.44 -11.01 -19.59
CA SER A 7 0.19 -10.03 -18.55
C SER A 7 1.51 -9.57 -17.94
N ILE A 8 1.65 -8.27 -17.67
CA ILE A 8 2.73 -7.71 -16.86
C ILE A 8 2.17 -7.41 -15.47
N VAL A 9 2.93 -7.77 -14.43
CA VAL A 9 2.56 -7.54 -13.03
C VAL A 9 3.77 -6.89 -12.35
N ASN A 10 3.54 -5.75 -11.68
CA ASN A 10 4.60 -4.92 -11.10
C ASN A 10 4.64 -4.93 -9.57
N ASP A 11 3.71 -5.64 -8.93
CA ASP A 11 3.51 -5.63 -7.48
C ASP A 11 4.80 -5.96 -6.69
N ARG A 12 5.53 -7.01 -7.09
CA ARG A 12 6.78 -7.44 -6.43
C ARG A 12 7.91 -6.43 -6.58
N TYR A 13 7.97 -5.70 -7.70
CA TYR A 13 8.96 -4.63 -7.85
C TYR A 13 8.64 -3.46 -6.92
N LEU A 14 7.37 -3.06 -6.83
CA LEU A 14 6.92 -2.00 -5.92
C LEU A 14 7.19 -2.37 -4.45
N GLU A 15 6.86 -3.61 -4.07
CA GLU A 15 7.12 -4.16 -2.74
C GLU A 15 8.63 -4.20 -2.42
N SER A 16 9.46 -4.66 -3.36
CA SER A 16 10.91 -4.74 -3.17
C SER A 16 11.54 -3.35 -2.95
N ILE A 17 11.08 -2.34 -3.70
CA ILE A 17 11.51 -0.96 -3.50
C ILE A 17 11.10 -0.46 -2.11
N ALA A 18 9.86 -0.73 -1.68
CA ALA A 18 9.38 -0.35 -0.35
C ALA A 18 10.24 -0.97 0.77
N ILE A 19 10.55 -2.26 0.67
CA ILE A 19 11.36 -2.99 1.65
C ILE A 19 12.78 -2.43 1.71
N ALA A 20 13.42 -2.19 0.56
CA ALA A 20 14.77 -1.63 0.50
C ALA A 20 14.82 -0.26 1.19
N LEU A 21 13.90 0.64 0.84
CA LEU A 21 13.82 1.98 1.43
C LEU A 21 13.49 1.94 2.94
N TYR A 22 12.64 1.02 3.36
CA TYR A 22 12.31 0.84 4.78
C TYR A 22 13.53 0.38 5.59
N ASN A 23 14.30 -0.58 5.06
CA ASN A 23 15.53 -1.04 5.71
C ASN A 23 16.59 0.06 5.78
N GLU A 24 16.73 0.87 4.72
CA GLU A 24 17.58 2.07 4.75
C GLU A 24 17.10 3.08 5.80
N ALA A 25 15.78 3.30 5.93
CA ALA A 25 15.21 4.21 6.92
C ALA A 25 15.53 3.81 8.37
N LYS A 26 15.61 2.50 8.66
CA LYS A 26 15.92 2.00 10.01
C LYS A 26 17.31 2.40 10.51
N VAL A 27 18.29 2.48 9.60
CA VAL A 27 19.69 2.80 9.94
C VAL A 27 20.06 4.27 9.69
N GLU A 28 19.16 5.03 9.06
CA GLU A 28 19.35 6.44 8.76
C GLU A 28 19.21 7.32 10.02
N LYS A 29 19.92 8.46 10.06
CA LYS A 29 19.81 9.43 11.15
C LYS A 29 18.41 10.07 11.17
N ASP A 30 17.89 10.37 12.36
CA ASP A 30 16.51 10.86 12.57
C ASP A 30 16.11 12.04 11.65
N GLY A 31 17.02 13.01 11.47
CA GLY A 31 16.81 14.19 10.62
C GLY A 31 16.77 13.92 9.12
N TYR A 32 17.24 12.77 8.65
CA TYR A 32 17.25 12.40 7.22
C TYR A 32 16.33 11.22 6.90
N ARG A 33 15.85 10.51 7.92
CA ARG A 33 15.00 9.31 7.78
C ARG A 33 13.77 9.54 6.91
N PHE A 34 13.20 10.75 6.88
CA PHE A 34 12.04 11.07 6.05
C PHE A 34 12.25 10.80 4.56
N LYS A 35 13.48 11.01 4.06
CA LYS A 35 13.87 10.81 2.66
C LYS A 35 13.70 9.37 2.20
N LYS A 36 13.72 8.42 3.14
CA LYS A 36 13.55 6.99 2.90
C LYS A 36 12.16 6.51 3.29
N LEU A 37 11.67 7.02 4.42
CA LEU A 37 10.43 6.57 5.03
C LEU A 37 9.17 6.98 4.24
N VAL A 38 9.09 8.25 3.78
CA VAL A 38 7.94 8.71 2.99
C VAL A 38 7.84 7.94 1.66
N PRO A 39 8.93 7.79 0.88
CA PRO A 39 8.93 6.90 -0.28
C PRO A 39 8.58 5.44 0.06
N ALA A 40 9.16 4.84 1.10
CA ALA A 40 8.85 3.46 1.48
C ALA A 40 7.35 3.25 1.74
N MET A 41 6.74 4.09 2.56
CA MET A 41 5.30 4.07 2.84
C MET A 41 4.47 4.24 1.55
N THR A 42 4.88 5.15 0.67
CA THR A 42 4.22 5.39 -0.62
C THR A 42 4.27 4.15 -1.52
N PHE A 43 5.43 3.49 -1.61
CA PHE A 43 5.58 2.26 -2.40
C PHE A 43 4.79 1.09 -1.82
N TYR A 44 4.62 1.00 -0.48
CA TYR A 44 3.69 0.04 0.11
C TYR A 44 2.24 0.30 -0.31
N CYS A 45 1.79 1.56 -0.37
CA CYS A 45 0.45 1.89 -0.89
C CYS A 45 0.28 1.44 -2.35
N PHE A 46 1.29 1.66 -3.19
CA PHE A 46 1.26 1.23 -4.59
C PHE A 46 1.26 -0.29 -4.73
N ALA A 47 2.09 -0.98 -3.94
CA ALA A 47 2.15 -2.44 -3.93
C ALA A 47 0.82 -3.05 -3.50
N MET A 48 0.18 -2.51 -2.44
CA MET A 48 -1.13 -2.94 -1.96
C MET A 48 -2.18 -2.85 -3.06
N GLU A 49 -2.31 -1.68 -3.70
CA GLU A 49 -3.28 -1.50 -4.78
C GLU A 49 -2.97 -2.42 -5.99
N SER A 50 -1.70 -2.58 -6.35
CA SER A 50 -1.29 -3.46 -7.44
C SER A 50 -1.62 -4.93 -7.17
N LYS A 51 -1.37 -5.43 -5.94
CA LYS A 51 -1.73 -6.80 -5.54
C LYS A 51 -3.23 -7.01 -5.53
N LEU A 52 -4.00 -6.09 -4.95
CA LEU A 52 -5.46 -6.16 -4.95
C LEU A 52 -6.02 -6.26 -6.37
N ASN A 53 -5.53 -5.45 -7.31
CA ASN A 53 -5.93 -5.54 -8.72
C ASN A 53 -5.54 -6.88 -9.36
N THR A 54 -4.36 -7.40 -9.03
CA THR A 54 -3.84 -8.69 -9.54
C THR A 54 -4.69 -9.86 -9.03
N PHE A 55 -4.94 -9.92 -7.73
CA PHE A 55 -5.77 -10.94 -7.09
C PHE A 55 -7.23 -10.82 -7.53
N GLY A 56 -7.75 -9.60 -7.59
CA GLY A 56 -9.08 -9.32 -8.10
C GLY A 56 -9.28 -9.82 -9.53
N LYS A 57 -8.30 -9.65 -10.43
CA LYS A 57 -8.40 -10.16 -11.81
C LYS A 57 -8.54 -11.69 -11.88
N LYS A 58 -7.97 -12.40 -10.92
CA LYS A 58 -8.07 -13.87 -10.83
C LYS A 58 -9.42 -14.32 -10.27
N VAL A 59 -9.95 -13.56 -9.34
CA VAL A 59 -11.15 -13.91 -8.57
C VAL A 59 -12.45 -13.45 -9.25
N PHE A 60 -12.45 -12.25 -9.83
CA PHE A 60 -13.60 -11.66 -10.51
C PHE A 60 -13.46 -11.88 -12.02
N THR A 61 -13.88 -13.04 -12.50
CA THR A 61 -13.67 -13.47 -13.90
C THR A 61 -14.60 -12.79 -14.91
N LYS A 62 -15.74 -12.25 -14.45
CA LYS A 62 -16.67 -11.50 -15.30
C LYS A 62 -16.18 -10.06 -15.47
N ASN A 63 -15.99 -9.62 -16.72
CA ASN A 63 -15.48 -8.27 -17.04
C ASN A 63 -16.23 -7.12 -16.34
N VAL A 64 -17.56 -7.22 -16.24
CA VAL A 64 -18.39 -6.18 -15.59
C VAL A 64 -18.08 -6.10 -14.08
N GLU A 65 -17.88 -7.25 -13.45
CA GLU A 65 -17.58 -7.35 -12.03
C GLU A 65 -16.16 -6.86 -11.73
N PHE A 66 -15.18 -7.31 -12.52
CA PHE A 66 -13.81 -6.83 -12.42
C PHE A 66 -13.68 -5.33 -12.65
N LYS A 67 -14.45 -4.75 -13.58
CA LYS A 67 -14.48 -3.30 -13.80
C LYS A 67 -14.97 -2.54 -12.57
N LYS A 68 -16.03 -3.03 -11.91
CA LYS A 68 -16.51 -2.46 -10.64
C LYS A 68 -15.45 -2.57 -9.55
N PHE A 69 -14.80 -3.72 -9.45
CA PHE A 69 -13.72 -3.95 -8.49
C PHE A 69 -12.54 -3.00 -8.72
N GLY A 70 -12.07 -2.87 -9.97
CA GLY A 70 -10.96 -1.99 -10.33
C GLY A 70 -11.21 -0.51 -10.01
N ASN A 71 -12.47 -0.07 -10.05
CA ASN A 71 -12.89 1.30 -9.74
C ASN A 71 -13.17 1.55 -8.25
N ALA A 72 -13.17 0.52 -7.40
CA ALA A 72 -13.37 0.70 -5.97
C ALA A 72 -12.14 1.35 -5.31
N THR A 73 -12.32 1.90 -4.10
CA THR A 73 -11.20 2.36 -3.27
C THR A 73 -10.30 1.18 -2.88
N ILE A 74 -9.06 1.44 -2.42
CA ILE A 74 -8.17 0.36 -1.94
C ILE A 74 -8.86 -0.45 -0.84
N GLN A 75 -9.50 0.22 0.13
CA GLN A 75 -10.30 -0.42 1.17
C GLN A 75 -11.45 -1.26 0.57
N GLY A 76 -12.24 -0.69 -0.36
CA GLY A 76 -13.34 -1.43 -0.99
C GLY A 76 -12.87 -2.66 -1.79
N LYS A 77 -11.70 -2.58 -2.44
CA LYS A 77 -11.06 -3.72 -3.10
C LYS A 77 -10.66 -4.80 -2.09
N PHE A 78 -10.06 -4.41 -0.97
CA PHE A 78 -9.66 -5.31 0.10
C PHE A 78 -10.88 -6.07 0.66
N ASP A 79 -11.91 -5.34 1.06
CA ASP A 79 -13.13 -5.91 1.65
C ASP A 79 -13.84 -6.87 0.71
N TRP A 80 -13.97 -6.46 -0.56
CA TRP A 80 -14.63 -7.28 -1.56
C TRP A 80 -13.84 -8.55 -1.88
N LEU A 81 -12.51 -8.46 -1.92
CA LEU A 81 -11.65 -9.62 -2.12
C LEU A 81 -11.76 -10.60 -0.94
N LEU A 82 -11.67 -10.12 0.31
CA LEU A 82 -11.78 -10.97 1.51
C LEU A 82 -13.14 -11.67 1.57
N SER A 83 -14.22 -10.92 1.34
CA SER A 83 -15.58 -11.47 1.26
C SER A 83 -15.69 -12.57 0.20
N ARG A 84 -15.10 -12.34 -0.99
CA ARG A 84 -15.13 -13.33 -2.06
C ARG A 84 -14.27 -14.56 -1.78
N LEU A 85 -13.20 -14.40 -1.00
CA LEU A 85 -12.32 -15.49 -0.56
C LEU A 85 -12.85 -16.25 0.67
N GLY A 86 -13.96 -15.82 1.27
CA GLY A 86 -14.56 -16.45 2.44
C GLY A 86 -13.68 -16.35 3.69
N VAL A 87 -13.07 -15.18 3.91
CA VAL A 87 -12.26 -14.90 5.11
C VAL A 87 -13.16 -14.42 6.24
N ASP A 88 -13.59 -15.33 7.11
CA ASP A 88 -14.46 -15.05 8.25
C ASP A 88 -13.66 -14.93 9.56
N ALA A 89 -12.77 -13.94 9.65
CA ALA A 89 -11.93 -13.71 10.83
C ALA A 89 -11.80 -12.22 11.14
N GLU A 90 -12.91 -11.58 11.51
CA GLU A 90 -12.99 -10.12 11.67
C GLU A 90 -11.93 -9.56 12.63
N GLU A 91 -11.70 -10.22 13.77
CA GLU A 91 -10.68 -9.78 14.75
C GLU A 91 -9.25 -9.77 14.18
N LEU A 92 -8.95 -10.64 13.21
CA LEU A 92 -7.65 -10.66 12.53
C LEU A 92 -7.60 -9.66 11.37
N VAL A 93 -8.74 -9.37 10.73
CA VAL A 93 -8.83 -8.49 9.56
C VAL A 93 -8.82 -7.03 9.97
N GLU A 94 -9.50 -6.67 11.05
CA GLU A 94 -9.78 -5.28 11.41
C GLU A 94 -8.53 -4.40 11.58
N PRO A 95 -7.44 -4.84 12.25
CA PRO A 95 -6.22 -4.03 12.36
C PRO A 95 -5.59 -3.73 10.99
N HIS A 96 -5.71 -4.64 10.04
CA HIS A 96 -5.21 -4.45 8.67
C HIS A 96 -6.15 -3.55 7.85
N ARG A 97 -7.46 -3.62 8.11
CA ARG A 97 -8.45 -2.69 7.53
C ARG A 97 -8.17 -1.26 7.96
N GLU A 98 -7.97 -1.02 9.26
CA GLU A 98 -7.57 0.29 9.81
C GLU A 98 -6.27 0.79 9.18
N THR A 99 -5.26 -0.09 9.10
CA THR A 99 -3.99 0.24 8.44
C THR A 99 -4.19 0.65 6.98
N ILE A 100 -5.09 -0.01 6.24
CA ILE A 100 -5.40 0.34 4.84
C ILE A 100 -6.09 1.71 4.75
N VAL A 101 -6.95 2.06 5.71
CA VAL A 101 -7.53 3.41 5.80
C VAL A 101 -6.42 4.45 5.95
N ASP A 102 -5.45 4.20 6.84
CA ASP A 102 -4.29 5.07 7.01
C ASP A 102 -3.44 5.15 5.73
N MET A 103 -3.21 4.04 5.04
CA MET A 103 -2.50 4.00 3.76
C MET A 103 -3.16 4.89 2.71
N VAL A 104 -4.50 4.86 2.61
CA VAL A 104 -5.26 5.70 1.69
C VAL A 104 -5.16 7.18 2.08
N SER A 105 -5.31 7.48 3.37
CA SER A 105 -5.19 8.83 3.92
C SER A 105 -3.81 9.41 3.62
N PHE A 106 -2.74 8.69 3.98
CA PHE A 106 -1.35 9.08 3.71
C PHE A 106 -1.08 9.30 2.23
N ARG A 107 -1.43 8.33 1.37
CA ARG A 107 -1.22 8.42 -0.08
C ARG A 107 -1.90 9.68 -0.63
N ASN A 108 -3.14 9.95 -0.23
CA ASN A 108 -3.88 11.11 -0.69
C ASN A 108 -3.23 12.42 -0.22
N SER A 109 -2.77 12.49 1.04
CA SER A 109 -2.05 13.65 1.58
C SER A 109 -0.73 13.92 0.86
N VAL A 110 0.01 12.88 0.48
CA VAL A 110 1.23 13.00 -0.31
C VAL A 110 0.93 13.49 -1.74
N VAL A 111 -0.01 12.85 -2.43
CA VAL A 111 -0.33 13.15 -3.84
C VAL A 111 -0.98 14.54 -4.01
N HIS A 112 -1.76 14.96 -3.02
CA HIS A 112 -2.47 16.23 -3.03
C HIS A 112 -1.87 17.24 -2.05
N SER A 113 -0.57 17.11 -1.76
CA SER A 113 0.16 18.04 -0.90
C SER A 113 0.03 19.46 -1.44
N LYS A 114 -0.45 20.37 -0.58
CA LYS A 114 -0.62 21.80 -0.85
C LYS A 114 0.08 22.59 0.24
N ASN A 115 0.25 23.89 0.01
CA ASN A 115 0.65 24.80 1.07
C ASN A 115 -0.38 24.73 2.20
N ILE A 116 0.11 24.69 3.44
CA ILE A 116 -0.69 24.69 4.65
C ILE A 116 -0.43 26.05 5.31
N ASP A 117 -1.37 26.97 5.12
CA ASP A 117 -1.35 28.26 5.80
C ASP A 117 -1.99 28.08 7.19
N PHE A 118 -1.37 28.66 8.22
CA PHE A 118 -1.88 28.61 9.58
C PHE A 118 -1.66 29.96 10.29
N GLU A 119 -2.54 30.28 11.22
CA GLU A 119 -2.43 31.41 12.13
C GLU A 119 -2.78 30.89 13.53
N GLU A 120 -1.90 31.11 14.50
CA GLU A 120 -2.12 30.68 15.88
C GLU A 120 -1.60 31.71 16.88
N GLU A 121 -2.30 31.83 18.01
CA GLU A 121 -1.83 32.56 19.18
C GLU A 121 -1.37 31.57 20.25
N ARG A 122 -0.06 31.54 20.55
CA ARG A 122 0.48 30.72 21.64
C ARG A 122 1.67 31.39 22.33
N LYS A 123 1.90 31.00 23.58
CA LYS A 123 3.13 31.38 24.29
C LYS A 123 4.31 30.60 23.71
N LEU A 124 5.38 31.32 23.36
CA LEU A 124 6.65 30.71 22.94
C LEU A 124 7.30 29.98 24.12
N ILE A 125 7.83 28.78 23.87
CA ILE A 125 8.44 27.92 24.89
C ILE A 125 9.87 27.53 24.50
N GLY A 126 10.75 27.42 25.50
CA GLY A 126 12.12 26.93 25.30
C GLY A 126 12.90 27.76 24.28
N LEU A 127 13.49 27.08 23.27
CA LEU A 127 14.32 27.72 22.24
C LEU A 127 13.55 28.73 21.37
N GLU A 128 12.23 28.61 21.28
CA GLU A 128 11.39 29.53 20.51
C GLU A 128 11.44 30.95 21.06
N GLN A 129 11.69 31.11 22.36
CA GLN A 129 11.83 32.42 23.02
C GLN A 129 13.08 33.19 22.55
N PHE A 130 14.05 32.51 21.92
CA PHE A 130 15.30 33.11 21.45
C PHE A 130 15.24 33.60 19.99
N GLY A 131 14.10 33.44 19.30
CA GLY A 131 13.81 34.08 18.02
C GLY A 131 13.09 33.20 16.99
N ASP A 132 12.55 33.86 15.95
CA ASP A 132 11.63 33.29 14.95
C ASP A 132 12.16 32.04 14.24
N LYS A 133 13.48 31.95 14.04
CA LYS A 133 14.12 30.79 13.40
C LYS A 133 13.96 29.47 14.16
N PHE A 134 13.56 29.53 15.43
CA PHE A 134 13.32 28.37 16.28
C PHE A 134 11.84 28.04 16.46
N VAL A 135 10.93 28.90 15.98
CA VAL A 135 9.49 28.72 16.11
C VAL A 135 9.06 27.57 15.22
N HIS A 136 8.45 26.55 15.81
CA HIS A 136 7.93 25.41 15.07
C HIS A 136 6.47 25.66 14.67
N PRO A 137 6.07 25.34 13.42
CA PRO A 137 4.67 25.37 13.03
C PRO A 137 3.88 24.32 13.83
N PRO A 138 2.58 24.53 14.07
CA PRO A 138 1.73 23.53 14.69
C PRO A 138 1.64 22.29 13.80
N LYS A 139 1.42 21.13 14.42
CA LYS A 139 1.10 19.92 13.67
C LYS A 139 -0.25 20.10 12.99
N HIS A 140 -0.31 19.82 11.69
CA HIS A 140 -1.52 19.95 10.90
C HIS A 140 -1.97 18.57 10.39
N GLU A 141 -3.26 18.24 10.48
CA GLU A 141 -3.80 16.92 10.07
C GLU A 141 -3.54 16.59 8.59
N LYS A 142 -3.49 17.64 7.74
CA LYS A 142 -3.19 17.53 6.30
C LYS A 142 -1.69 17.41 6.00
N ASP A 143 -0.82 17.59 6.99
CA ASP A 143 0.61 17.37 6.81
C ASP A 143 0.91 15.87 6.88
N PHE A 144 1.27 15.30 5.73
CA PHE A 144 1.60 13.88 5.64
C PHE A 144 2.84 13.50 6.48
N MET A 145 3.64 14.48 6.91
CA MET A 145 4.78 14.24 7.80
C MET A 145 4.34 13.81 9.20
N VAL A 146 3.10 14.05 9.60
CA VAL A 146 2.55 13.62 10.91
C VAL A 146 2.41 12.10 10.99
N GLN A 147 2.08 11.44 9.87
CA GLN A 147 1.88 9.99 9.80
C GLN A 147 3.20 9.21 9.62
N ARG A 148 4.30 9.91 9.34
CA ARG A 148 5.60 9.32 9.02
C ARG A 148 6.29 8.81 10.29
N SER A 149 6.26 7.50 10.49
CA SER A 149 7.06 6.81 11.52
C SER A 149 7.52 5.43 11.04
N LEU A 150 8.51 4.84 11.75
CA LEU A 150 8.96 3.48 11.43
C LEU A 150 7.86 2.47 11.74
N GLU A 151 7.04 2.77 12.74
CA GLU A 151 5.89 2.00 13.19
C GLU A 151 4.80 2.01 12.11
N SER A 152 4.43 3.18 11.59
CA SER A 152 3.44 3.29 10.49
C SER A 152 3.91 2.52 9.25
N CYS A 153 5.19 2.64 8.90
CA CYS A 153 5.74 1.94 7.74
C CYS A 153 5.77 0.41 7.95
N GLU A 154 6.09 -0.06 9.16
CA GLU A 154 6.01 -1.48 9.52
C GLU A 154 4.56 -1.99 9.47
N SER A 155 3.58 -1.20 9.93
CA SER A 155 2.17 -1.56 9.80
C SER A 155 1.76 -1.73 8.34
N TYR A 156 2.19 -0.84 7.45
CA TYR A 156 1.91 -0.94 6.01
C TYR A 156 2.50 -2.20 5.39
N LYS A 157 3.75 -2.53 5.77
CA LYS A 157 4.40 -3.79 5.40
C LYS A 157 3.59 -4.99 5.86
N LYS A 158 3.16 -5.03 7.12
CA LYS A 158 2.37 -6.12 7.70
C LYS A 158 1.00 -6.28 7.04
N ALA A 159 0.32 -5.19 6.69
CA ALA A 159 -0.94 -5.26 5.95
C ALA A 159 -0.76 -5.90 4.57
N LEU A 160 0.36 -5.60 3.90
CA LEU A 160 0.71 -6.24 2.62
C LEU A 160 1.01 -7.73 2.78
N GLU A 161 1.81 -8.10 3.80
CA GLU A 161 2.13 -9.50 4.14
C GLU A 161 0.87 -10.29 4.54
N PHE A 162 -0.07 -9.66 5.25
CA PHE A 162 -1.37 -10.24 5.56
C PHE A 162 -2.15 -10.56 4.30
N LEU A 163 -2.23 -9.62 3.35
CA LEU A 163 -2.91 -9.85 2.08
C LEU A 163 -2.27 -11.01 1.28
N ASP A 164 -0.93 -11.09 1.26
CA ASP A 164 -0.20 -12.20 0.64
C ASP A 164 -0.52 -13.53 1.34
N THR A 165 -0.62 -13.53 2.68
CA THR A 165 -0.96 -14.71 3.48
C THR A 165 -2.38 -15.18 3.20
N VAL A 166 -3.34 -14.26 3.20
CA VAL A 166 -4.74 -14.56 2.84
C VAL A 166 -4.80 -15.16 1.45
N TRP A 167 -4.11 -14.56 0.48
CA TRP A 167 -4.07 -15.07 -0.88
C TRP A 167 -3.51 -16.49 -0.90
N PHE A 168 -2.35 -16.72 -0.30
CA PHE A 168 -1.68 -18.01 -0.27
C PHE A 168 -2.55 -19.12 0.38
N VAL A 169 -3.28 -18.80 1.44
CA VAL A 169 -4.12 -19.75 2.18
C VAL A 169 -5.46 -20.00 1.48
N GLN A 170 -6.09 -18.95 0.93
CA GLN A 170 -7.45 -19.05 0.41
C GLN A 170 -7.50 -19.36 -1.09
N SER A 171 -6.56 -18.84 -1.89
CA SER A 171 -6.57 -19.05 -3.36
C SER A 171 -6.56 -20.52 -3.79
N PRO A 172 -5.89 -21.47 -3.09
CA PRO A 172 -5.95 -22.87 -3.45
C PRO A 172 -7.36 -23.46 -3.42
N LYS A 173 -8.26 -22.93 -2.57
CA LYS A 173 -9.66 -23.37 -2.51
C LYS A 173 -10.43 -23.03 -3.80
N PHE A 174 -10.03 -21.97 -4.50
CA PHE A 174 -10.68 -21.50 -5.73
C PHE A 174 -10.03 -22.04 -7.00
N PHE A 175 -8.71 -22.26 -6.98
CA PHE A 175 -7.94 -22.57 -8.20
C PHE A 175 -7.21 -23.93 -8.13
N GLY A 176 -7.35 -24.68 -7.05
CA GLY A 176 -6.58 -25.90 -6.77
C GLY A 176 -5.18 -25.58 -6.21
N SER A 177 -4.44 -26.62 -5.79
CA SER A 177 -3.04 -26.51 -5.33
C SER A 177 -2.10 -26.20 -6.49
N VAL A 178 -2.25 -25.02 -7.08
CA VAL A 178 -1.22 -24.44 -7.92
C VAL A 178 -0.10 -24.02 -6.98
N ASP A 179 1.14 -24.22 -7.38
CA ASP A 179 2.30 -23.73 -6.62
C ASP A 179 2.27 -22.20 -6.54
N PHE A 180 1.62 -21.67 -5.51
CA PHE A 180 1.56 -20.24 -5.19
C PHE A 180 2.83 -19.78 -4.47
N SER A 181 3.69 -20.71 -4.03
CA SER A 181 5.02 -20.37 -3.47
C SER A 181 5.90 -19.69 -4.51
N ARG A 182 5.63 -19.99 -5.79
CA ARG A 182 6.06 -19.21 -6.95
C ARG A 182 4.88 -18.42 -7.47
N GLY A 183 4.46 -17.39 -6.73
CA GLY A 183 3.56 -16.38 -7.25
C GLY A 183 3.99 -16.02 -8.66
N ARG A 184 3.15 -16.30 -9.67
CA ARG A 184 3.34 -15.80 -11.04
C ARG A 184 3.09 -14.28 -11.07
N GLY A 185 3.78 -13.54 -10.20
CA GLY A 185 4.02 -12.10 -10.30
C GLY A 185 5.09 -11.78 -11.35
N PHE A 186 5.49 -12.79 -12.14
CA PHE A 186 6.27 -12.57 -13.35
C PHE A 186 5.33 -12.36 -14.52
N SER A 187 5.72 -11.39 -15.35
CA SER A 187 5.14 -11.21 -16.66
C SER A 187 5.01 -12.56 -17.37
N SER A 188 3.82 -12.91 -17.81
CA SER A 188 3.57 -14.16 -18.53
C SER A 188 3.22 -13.85 -19.97
N ALA A 189 3.64 -14.72 -20.88
CA ALA A 189 3.25 -14.68 -22.28
C ALA A 189 3.10 -16.12 -22.79
N LYS A 190 2.05 -16.37 -23.57
CA LYS A 190 1.84 -17.63 -24.28
C LYS A 190 1.49 -17.35 -25.73
N VAL A 191 1.95 -18.21 -26.62
CA VAL A 191 1.48 -18.24 -28.00
C VAL A 191 0.18 -19.04 -28.01
N VAL A 192 -0.89 -18.44 -28.51
CA VAL A 192 -2.25 -19.01 -28.53
C VAL A 192 -2.55 -19.66 -29.87
N ASP A 193 -1.98 -19.12 -30.94
CA ASP A 193 -2.00 -19.72 -32.27
C ASP A 193 -0.58 -19.68 -32.85
N ARG A 194 -0.07 -20.86 -33.22
CA ARG A 194 1.06 -20.99 -34.14
C ARG A 194 0.41 -21.28 -35.49
N ASN A 195 0.46 -20.31 -36.41
CA ASN A 195 0.08 -20.58 -37.80
C ASN A 195 0.91 -21.75 -38.34
#